data_AF-A0A453DLH4-F1
#
_entry.id   AF-A0A453DLH4-F1
#
_cell.length_a   1.000
_cell.length_b   1.000
_cell.length_c   1.000
_cell.angle_alpha   90.00
_cell.angle_beta   90.00
_cell.angle_gamma   90.00
#
_symmetry.space_group_name_H-M   'P 1'
#
loop_
_entity.id
_entity.type
_entity.pdbx_description
1 polymer ?
#
loop_
_entity_poly.entity_id
_entity_poly.type
_entity_poly.pdbx_seq_one_letter_code
_entity_poly.pdbx_strand_id
1 'polypeptide(L)'
;MQKLRKSAIGVLEVDILGARDLADMKNLYVVAKYGKKWVRTRTMFATAAPQWNEKYTWDVFDVSTVITIAVFDDSNRDARRQRIGKVRVRLATLETDRVHSQSYPLLALSPSGLQEMGELHLAARFTCKSWAKMLAMYGKPLLPKMHHTNPISVPQQNYLMFQAMQMVALRLARADPPLRREVVEYVLDVDYYMFSLRRSKANVCRITTLFSDVLAVGKWFDDICRWKKPLKTILVHVVFVKLVCCPELILPTVFLCMTMIGAWNYRQRPREPPHIDRVLSRAELAHPADELSEELGTLQPPHINAVLWWYTDLAYPGELDEEFDTFPTSKPADVVQVRYDQLRGIAGTVQTVVGDLAAQGERLQSLFSWQDPRVTPAFIVLSLVMAVILYLTPFRVVTMVTGLYFLLPPWFRSRTNQLLINFYTRLPCKDDVML
;
A
#
# COMPACT_ATOMS: atom_id res chain seq x y z
N MET A 1 -32.97 21.88 0.92
CA MET A 1 -32.49 20.58 0.39
C MET A 1 -31.14 20.77 -0.28
N GLN A 2 -30.04 20.62 0.46
CA GLN A 2 -28.70 21.12 0.09
C GLN A 2 -27.70 19.96 -0.12
N LYS A 3 -27.09 19.90 -1.31
CA LYS A 3 -25.85 19.16 -1.69
C LYS A 3 -25.69 17.71 -1.17
N LEU A 4 -26.53 16.77 -1.62
CA LEU A 4 -26.29 15.32 -1.45
C LEU A 4 -25.26 14.73 -2.41
N ARG A 5 -24.94 15.41 -3.53
CA ARG A 5 -23.96 14.93 -4.50
C ARG A 5 -22.59 15.55 -4.21
N LYS A 6 -21.67 14.74 -3.69
CA LYS A 6 -20.24 15.12 -3.63
C LYS A 6 -19.80 15.48 -5.06
N SER A 7 -19.13 16.63 -5.23
CA SER A 7 -18.51 16.97 -6.52
C SER A 7 -17.37 16.00 -6.77
N ALA A 8 -17.41 15.28 -7.88
CA ALA A 8 -16.26 14.52 -8.37
C ALA A 8 -15.10 15.51 -8.66
N ILE A 9 -13.88 15.07 -8.40
CA ILE A 9 -12.64 15.80 -8.73
C ILE A 9 -12.30 15.64 -10.19
N GLY A 10 -12.61 14.46 -10.74
CA GLY A 10 -12.15 14.02 -12.04
C GLY A 10 -12.93 12.81 -12.51
N VAL A 11 -12.52 12.30 -13.67
CA VAL A 11 -13.06 11.07 -14.27
C VAL A 11 -11.90 10.13 -14.54
N LEU A 12 -12.04 8.89 -14.09
CA LEU A 12 -11.13 7.79 -14.43
C LEU A 12 -11.76 7.01 -15.57
N GLU A 13 -11.05 6.93 -16.69
CA GLU A 13 -11.39 6.07 -17.83
C GLU A 13 -10.45 4.87 -17.82
N VAL A 14 -11.00 3.66 -17.89
CA VAL A 14 -10.21 2.43 -18.06
C VAL A 14 -10.77 1.63 -19.22
N ASP A 15 -9.90 1.33 -20.16
CA ASP A 15 -10.17 0.52 -21.33
C ASP A 15 -9.52 -0.84 -21.11
N ILE A 16 -10.37 -1.87 -21.02
CA ILE A 16 -9.96 -3.27 -20.89
C ILE A 16 -9.87 -3.83 -22.31
N LEU A 17 -8.66 -3.86 -22.86
CA LEU A 17 -8.42 -4.20 -24.26
C LEU A 17 -8.50 -5.72 -24.47
N GLY A 18 -7.63 -6.46 -23.79
CA GLY A 18 -7.50 -7.90 -23.97
C GLY A 18 -6.46 -8.52 -23.07
N ALA A 19 -6.29 -9.83 -23.16
CA ALA A 19 -5.19 -10.53 -22.51
C ALA A 19 -4.52 -11.51 -23.47
N ARG A 20 -3.31 -11.94 -23.14
CA ARG A 20 -2.48 -12.86 -23.93
C ARG A 20 -1.90 -13.96 -23.04
N ASP A 21 -1.49 -15.05 -23.67
CA ASP A 21 -0.77 -16.18 -23.06
C ASP A 21 -1.52 -16.90 -21.91
N LEU A 22 -2.85 -16.92 -21.97
CA LEU A 22 -3.73 -17.61 -21.02
C LEU A 22 -4.03 -19.05 -21.45
N ALA A 23 -2.98 -19.86 -21.62
CA ALA A 23 -3.12 -21.26 -22.02
C ALA A 23 -4.03 -22.06 -21.05
N ASP A 24 -4.78 -23.02 -21.57
CA ASP A 24 -5.75 -23.89 -20.87
C ASP A 24 -7.03 -23.25 -20.29
N MET A 25 -7.20 -21.93 -20.39
CA MET A 25 -8.38 -21.24 -19.84
C MET A 25 -9.54 -21.20 -20.85
N LYS A 26 -10.77 -21.48 -20.38
CA LYS A 26 -11.93 -21.62 -21.29
C LYS A 26 -12.94 -20.48 -21.20
N ASN A 27 -13.26 -19.93 -20.03
CA ASN A 27 -14.35 -18.95 -19.88
C ASN A 27 -13.87 -17.72 -19.13
N LEU A 28 -13.21 -16.81 -19.85
CA LEU A 28 -12.49 -15.70 -19.25
C LEU A 28 -13.37 -14.45 -19.10
N TYR A 29 -13.35 -13.86 -17.91
CA TYR A 29 -13.95 -12.55 -17.67
C TYR A 29 -13.10 -11.74 -16.68
N VAL A 30 -13.22 -10.42 -16.80
CA VAL A 30 -12.55 -9.44 -15.94
C VAL A 30 -13.56 -8.76 -15.02
N VAL A 31 -13.19 -8.60 -13.76
CA VAL A 31 -13.91 -7.82 -12.77
C VAL A 31 -13.07 -6.62 -12.37
N ALA A 32 -13.64 -5.42 -12.48
CA ALA A 32 -13.01 -4.18 -12.07
C ALA A 32 -13.78 -3.54 -10.91
N LYS A 33 -13.05 -3.15 -9.86
CA LYS A 33 -13.58 -2.46 -8.69
C LYS A 33 -12.89 -1.11 -8.53
N TYR A 34 -13.68 -0.05 -8.49
CA TYR A 34 -13.23 1.29 -8.10
C TYR A 34 -14.18 1.91 -7.07
N GLY A 35 -13.66 2.14 -5.86
CA GLY A 35 -14.45 2.63 -4.74
C GLY A 35 -15.61 1.68 -4.40
N LYS A 36 -16.85 2.16 -4.59
CA LYS A 36 -18.08 1.38 -4.35
C LYS A 36 -18.65 0.72 -5.60
N LYS A 37 -18.14 1.06 -6.79
CA LYS A 37 -18.68 0.59 -8.06
C LYS A 37 -17.91 -0.66 -8.50
N TRP A 38 -18.66 -1.67 -8.90
CA TRP A 38 -18.17 -2.93 -9.43
C TRP A 38 -18.65 -3.08 -10.86
N VAL A 39 -17.78 -3.63 -11.70
CA VAL A 39 -18.03 -3.85 -13.11
C VAL A 39 -17.52 -5.24 -13.45
N ARG A 40 -18.32 -5.99 -14.22
CA ARG A 40 -17.93 -7.27 -14.80
C ARG A 40 -18.04 -7.15 -16.32
N THR A 41 -16.99 -7.54 -17.00
CA THR A 41 -16.94 -7.62 -18.47
C THR A 41 -17.69 -8.83 -19.00
N ARG A 42 -17.93 -8.88 -20.31
CA ARG A 42 -18.48 -10.08 -20.96
C ARG A 42 -17.54 -11.27 -20.84
N THR A 43 -18.10 -12.47 -20.71
CA THR A 43 -17.32 -13.71 -20.73
C THR A 43 -16.90 -14.04 -22.16
N MET A 44 -15.60 -14.20 -22.37
CA MET A 44 -15.02 -14.68 -23.63
C MET A 44 -14.80 -16.19 -23.54
N PHE A 45 -15.32 -16.93 -24.52
CA PHE A 45 -15.30 -18.39 -24.52
C PHE A 45 -14.15 -18.93 -25.38
N ALA A 46 -13.51 -20.01 -24.91
CA ALA A 46 -12.51 -20.84 -25.55
C ALA A 46 -11.40 -20.07 -26.33
N THR A 47 -10.84 -19.01 -25.75
CA THR A 47 -9.84 -18.18 -26.42
C THR A 47 -8.64 -17.89 -25.51
N ALA A 48 -7.44 -18.25 -25.94
CA ALA A 48 -6.18 -17.99 -25.22
C ALA A 48 -5.72 -16.52 -25.25
N ALA A 49 -6.28 -15.72 -26.18
CA ALA A 49 -6.05 -14.29 -26.32
C ALA A 49 -7.39 -13.51 -26.37
N PRO A 50 -8.13 -13.41 -25.25
CA PRO A 50 -9.43 -12.74 -25.23
C PRO A 50 -9.30 -11.24 -25.53
N GLN A 51 -10.24 -10.70 -26.31
CA GLN A 51 -10.36 -9.27 -26.58
C GLN A 51 -11.71 -8.75 -26.10
N TRP A 52 -11.71 -8.01 -24.99
CA TRP A 52 -12.91 -7.41 -24.44
C TRP A 52 -13.24 -6.09 -25.17
N ASN A 53 -12.25 -5.22 -25.36
CA ASN A 53 -12.40 -3.87 -25.91
C ASN A 53 -13.53 -3.08 -25.23
N GLU A 54 -13.64 -3.21 -23.91
CA GLU A 54 -14.68 -2.55 -23.11
C GLU A 54 -14.11 -1.35 -22.37
N LYS A 55 -14.81 -0.21 -22.47
CA LYS A 55 -14.45 1.04 -21.83
C LYS A 55 -15.37 1.37 -20.67
N TYR A 56 -14.78 1.69 -19.53
CA TYR A 56 -15.51 2.04 -18.32
C TYR A 56 -15.05 3.38 -17.75
N THR A 57 -16.00 4.13 -17.20
CA THR A 57 -15.75 5.46 -16.63
C THR A 57 -16.27 5.57 -15.21
N TRP A 58 -15.43 6.08 -14.30
CA TRP A 58 -15.80 6.31 -12.90
C TRP A 58 -15.59 7.77 -12.49
N ASP A 59 -16.54 8.29 -11.73
CA ASP A 59 -16.39 9.56 -11.02
C ASP A 59 -15.36 9.40 -9.89
N VAL A 60 -14.28 10.19 -9.95
CA VAL A 60 -13.20 10.16 -8.96
C VAL A 60 -13.56 11.08 -7.80
N PHE A 61 -13.72 10.48 -6.63
CA PHE A 61 -13.90 11.21 -5.37
C PHE A 61 -12.66 11.19 -4.48
N ASP A 62 -11.68 10.35 -4.81
CA ASP A 62 -10.43 10.24 -4.07
C ASP A 62 -9.27 9.86 -4.99
N VAL A 63 -8.13 10.53 -4.83
CA VAL A 63 -6.91 10.27 -5.63
C VAL A 63 -6.08 9.13 -5.03
N SER A 64 -6.21 8.86 -3.73
CA SER A 64 -5.47 7.75 -3.08
C SER A 64 -6.17 6.40 -3.25
N THR A 65 -7.32 6.34 -3.92
CA THR A 65 -7.99 5.07 -4.22
C THR A 65 -7.26 4.29 -5.30
N VAL A 66 -7.29 2.98 -5.13
CA VAL A 66 -6.71 2.00 -6.05
C VAL A 66 -7.85 1.36 -6.83
N ILE A 67 -7.69 1.23 -8.14
CA ILE A 67 -8.55 0.37 -8.94
C ILE A 67 -7.97 -1.04 -8.92
N THR A 68 -8.80 -2.02 -8.59
CA THR A 68 -8.44 -3.44 -8.62
C THR A 68 -9.13 -4.08 -9.81
N ILE A 69 -8.35 -4.70 -10.68
CA ILE A 69 -8.83 -5.38 -11.89
C ILE A 69 -8.34 -6.82 -11.80
N ALA A 70 -9.24 -7.79 -11.78
CA ALA A 70 -8.90 -9.20 -11.63
C ALA A 70 -9.52 -10.02 -12.75
N VAL A 71 -8.77 -11.02 -13.23
CA VAL A 71 -9.18 -11.92 -14.30
C VAL A 71 -9.54 -13.28 -13.69
N PHE A 72 -10.64 -13.83 -14.15
CA PHE A 72 -11.20 -15.08 -13.65
C PHE A 72 -11.57 -16.02 -14.78
N ASP A 73 -11.51 -17.32 -14.49
CA ASP A 73 -12.05 -18.37 -15.35
C ASP A 73 -13.34 -18.95 -14.72
N ASP A 74 -14.46 -18.86 -15.44
CA ASP A 74 -15.75 -19.42 -15.01
C ASP A 74 -15.87 -20.92 -15.33
N SER A 75 -14.91 -21.51 -16.05
CA SER A 75 -14.95 -22.91 -16.45
C SER A 75 -14.65 -23.86 -15.29
N ASN A 76 -13.87 -23.40 -14.31
CA ASN A 76 -13.42 -24.22 -13.21
C ASN A 76 -14.40 -24.16 -12.03
N ARG A 77 -14.73 -25.33 -11.47
CA ARG A 77 -15.55 -25.42 -10.25
C ARG A 77 -14.72 -25.18 -8.99
N ASP A 78 -13.40 -25.32 -9.07
CA ASP A 78 -12.50 -25.04 -7.96
C ASP A 78 -12.28 -23.54 -7.81
N ALA A 79 -12.77 -22.97 -6.70
CA ALA A 79 -12.65 -21.55 -6.36
C ALA A 79 -11.20 -21.02 -6.34
N ARG A 80 -10.21 -21.90 -6.11
CA ARG A 80 -8.78 -21.55 -6.13
C ARG A 80 -8.26 -21.40 -7.57
N ARG A 81 -8.61 -22.34 -8.45
CA ARG A 81 -8.17 -22.35 -9.85
C ARG A 81 -8.96 -21.37 -10.74
N GLN A 82 -10.10 -20.88 -10.25
CA GLN A 82 -10.85 -19.80 -10.90
C GLN A 82 -10.10 -18.45 -10.89
N ARG A 83 -9.13 -18.24 -10.00
CA ARG A 83 -8.40 -16.97 -9.84
C ARG A 83 -7.12 -16.99 -10.69
N ILE A 84 -7.04 -16.15 -11.70
CA ILE A 84 -5.88 -16.11 -12.61
C ILE A 84 -4.86 -15.06 -12.16
N GLY A 85 -5.34 -13.89 -11.75
CA GLY A 85 -4.48 -12.82 -11.30
C GLY A 85 -5.26 -11.53 -11.05
N LYS A 86 -4.65 -10.62 -10.30
CA LYS A 86 -5.16 -9.28 -10.01
C LYS A 86 -4.11 -8.25 -10.39
N VAL A 87 -4.56 -7.09 -10.83
CA VAL A 87 -3.77 -5.89 -11.13
C VAL A 87 -4.34 -4.75 -10.30
N ARG A 88 -3.47 -4.02 -9.61
CA ARG A 88 -3.84 -2.88 -8.77
C ARG A 88 -3.15 -1.64 -9.29
N VAL A 89 -3.93 -0.65 -9.70
CA VAL A 89 -3.37 0.63 -10.18
C VAL A 89 -3.84 1.74 -9.24
N ARG A 90 -2.90 2.42 -8.60
CA ARG A 90 -3.21 3.57 -7.74
C ARG A 90 -3.42 4.82 -8.59
N LEU A 91 -4.47 5.58 -8.32
CA LEU A 91 -4.78 6.77 -9.11
C LEU A 91 -3.77 7.92 -8.92
N ALA A 92 -3.10 7.97 -7.76
CA ALA A 92 -2.06 8.94 -7.45
C ALA A 92 -0.79 8.81 -8.32
N THR A 93 -0.49 7.61 -8.84
CA THR A 93 0.68 7.38 -9.69
C THR A 93 0.42 7.70 -11.17
N LEU A 94 -0.84 7.92 -11.55
CA LEU A 94 -1.20 8.26 -12.93
C LEU A 94 -1.02 9.76 -13.19
N GLU A 95 -0.32 10.10 -14.28
CA GLU A 95 -0.28 11.47 -14.80
C GLU A 95 -1.68 11.92 -15.27
N THR A 96 -2.00 13.21 -15.08
CA THR A 96 -3.27 13.81 -15.53
C THR A 96 -3.34 13.92 -17.04
N ASP A 97 -4.49 13.60 -17.61
CA ASP A 97 -4.84 13.72 -19.04
C ASP A 97 -3.94 12.91 -19.99
N ARG A 98 -3.11 12.01 -19.45
CA ARG A 98 -2.29 11.07 -20.21
C ARG A 98 -2.91 9.67 -20.19
N VAL A 99 -2.90 8.99 -21.35
CA VAL A 99 -3.26 7.57 -21.44
C VAL A 99 -2.04 6.73 -21.14
N HIS A 100 -2.17 5.84 -20.17
CA HIS A 100 -1.17 4.80 -19.88
C HIS A 100 -1.71 3.48 -20.40
N SER A 101 -1.16 2.98 -21.50
CA SER A 101 -1.55 1.72 -22.14
C SER A 101 -0.41 0.73 -22.02
N GLN A 102 -0.56 -0.32 -21.21
CA GLN A 102 0.51 -1.28 -20.87
C GLN A 102 -0.05 -2.69 -20.68
N SER A 103 0.79 -3.71 -20.89
CA SER A 103 0.52 -5.07 -20.45
C SER A 103 0.95 -5.26 -19.00
N TYR A 104 0.04 -5.79 -18.19
CA TYR A 104 0.28 -6.15 -16.81
C TYR A 104 0.38 -7.67 -16.70
N PRO A 105 1.50 -8.23 -16.20
CA PRO A 105 1.60 -9.67 -16.01
C PRO A 105 0.61 -10.14 -14.95
N LEU A 106 -0.15 -11.18 -15.26
CA LEU A 106 -1.06 -11.85 -14.36
C LEU A 106 -0.29 -12.92 -13.61
N LEU A 107 -0.21 -12.72 -12.31
CA LEU A 107 0.56 -13.56 -11.42
C LEU A 107 -0.39 -14.27 -10.46
N ALA A 108 -0.33 -15.59 -10.46
CA ALA A 108 -0.99 -16.42 -9.48
C ALA A 108 0.02 -17.28 -8.73
N LEU A 109 -0.33 -17.59 -7.49
CA LEU A 109 0.36 -18.63 -6.75
C LEU A 109 -0.22 -19.98 -7.20
N SER A 110 0.65 -20.88 -7.61
CA SER A 110 0.36 -22.29 -7.82
C SER A 110 1.16 -23.11 -6.80
N PRO A 111 0.73 -24.33 -6.41
CA PRO A 111 1.51 -25.26 -5.59
C PRO A 111 2.88 -25.67 -6.19
N SER A 112 3.16 -25.27 -7.42
CA SER A 112 4.45 -25.44 -8.10
C SER A 112 5.35 -24.19 -8.03
N GLY A 113 4.92 -23.12 -7.33
CA GLY A 113 5.58 -21.83 -7.23
C GLY A 113 4.81 -20.68 -7.90
N LEU A 114 5.45 -19.51 -7.97
CA LEU A 114 4.89 -18.35 -8.68
C LEU A 114 4.82 -18.65 -10.19
N GLN A 115 3.59 -18.71 -10.72
CA GLN A 115 3.37 -18.93 -12.14
C GLN A 115 2.82 -17.65 -12.78
N GLU A 116 3.46 -17.25 -13.88
CA GLU A 116 2.93 -16.24 -14.79
C GLU A 116 1.85 -16.88 -15.65
N MET A 117 0.61 -16.44 -15.44
CA MET A 117 -0.58 -17.01 -16.09
C MET A 117 -0.94 -16.32 -17.40
N GLY A 118 -0.25 -15.23 -17.74
CA GLY A 118 -0.45 -14.44 -18.97
C GLY A 118 -0.29 -12.95 -18.73
N GLU A 119 -0.61 -12.13 -19.74
CA GLU A 119 -0.53 -10.67 -19.69
C GLU A 119 -1.89 -10.02 -19.96
N LEU A 120 -2.29 -9.04 -19.15
CA LEU A 120 -3.51 -8.26 -19.30
C LEU A 120 -3.20 -6.86 -19.85
N HIS A 121 -3.69 -6.54 -21.04
CA HIS A 121 -3.55 -5.22 -21.65
C HIS A 121 -4.65 -4.28 -21.17
N LEU A 122 -4.25 -3.20 -20.49
CA LEU A 122 -5.14 -2.18 -19.98
C LEU A 122 -4.65 -0.80 -20.41
N ALA A 123 -5.60 0.09 -20.70
CA ALA A 123 -5.33 1.51 -20.83
C ALA A 123 -6.10 2.30 -19.77
N ALA A 124 -5.40 3.11 -18.98
CA ALA A 124 -6.02 3.97 -17.96
C ALA A 124 -5.70 5.44 -18.23
N ARG A 125 -6.72 6.30 -18.13
CA ARG A 125 -6.60 7.75 -18.22
C ARG A 125 -7.32 8.40 -17.07
N PHE A 126 -6.64 9.28 -16.35
CA PHE A 126 -7.25 10.11 -15.32
C PHE A 126 -7.35 11.56 -15.78
N THR A 127 -8.57 12.10 -15.82
CA THR A 127 -8.82 13.49 -16.16
C THR A 127 -9.28 14.26 -14.92
N CYS A 128 -8.76 15.47 -14.72
CA CYS A 128 -9.13 16.29 -13.56
C CYS A 128 -9.92 17.53 -13.98
N LYS A 129 -11.02 17.82 -13.29
CA LYS A 129 -11.85 19.02 -13.52
C LYS A 129 -11.28 20.27 -12.85
N SER A 130 -10.48 20.11 -11.79
CA SER A 130 -9.88 21.23 -11.04
C SER A 130 -8.69 20.77 -10.21
N TRP A 131 -7.50 21.26 -10.56
CA TRP A 131 -6.26 20.97 -9.84
C TRP A 131 -6.30 21.44 -8.38
N ALA A 132 -6.88 22.61 -8.10
CA ALA A 132 -7.04 23.12 -6.74
C ALA A 132 -7.92 22.20 -5.86
N LYS A 133 -9.03 21.67 -6.41
CA LYS A 133 -9.88 20.71 -5.68
C LYS A 133 -9.17 19.38 -5.45
N MET A 134 -8.33 18.97 -6.40
CA MET A 134 -7.50 17.77 -6.29
C MET A 134 -6.45 17.92 -5.17
N LEU A 135 -5.68 19.00 -5.15
CA LEU A 135 -4.70 19.23 -4.08
C LEU A 135 -5.36 19.37 -2.71
N ALA A 136 -6.47 20.11 -2.63
CA ALA A 136 -7.24 20.25 -1.39
C ALA A 136 -7.77 18.91 -0.86
N MET A 137 -7.81 17.86 -1.68
CA MET A 137 -8.20 16.54 -1.22
C MET A 137 -7.13 15.86 -0.36
N TYR A 138 -5.85 16.08 -0.62
CA TYR A 138 -4.80 15.44 0.18
C TYR A 138 -4.89 15.87 1.65
N GLY A 139 -5.35 17.09 1.95
CA GLY A 139 -5.60 17.52 3.33
C GLY A 139 -6.88 16.97 3.97
N LYS A 140 -7.77 16.31 3.24
CA LYS A 140 -9.05 15.82 3.78
C LYS A 140 -8.86 14.49 4.53
N PRO A 141 -9.54 14.30 5.67
CA PRO A 141 -9.47 13.04 6.39
C PRO A 141 -10.04 11.90 5.54
N LEU A 142 -9.39 10.73 5.62
CA LEU A 142 -9.83 9.50 4.97
C LEU A 142 -11.09 8.95 5.62
N LEU A 143 -11.16 9.02 6.96
CA LEU A 143 -12.29 8.56 7.74
C LEU A 143 -13.19 9.72 8.18
N PRO A 144 -14.48 9.47 8.43
CA PRO A 144 -15.36 10.44 9.10
C PRO A 144 -14.76 10.89 10.44
N LYS A 145 -15.02 12.16 10.82
CA LYS A 145 -14.47 12.80 12.03
C LYS A 145 -14.65 11.98 13.33
N MET A 146 -15.74 11.22 13.43
CA MET A 146 -16.06 10.37 14.59
C MET A 146 -14.97 9.33 14.90
N HIS A 147 -14.34 8.75 13.88
CA HIS A 147 -13.33 7.70 14.08
C HIS A 147 -11.93 8.24 14.39
N HIS A 148 -11.74 9.56 14.32
CA HIS A 148 -10.48 10.19 14.75
C HIS A 148 -10.46 10.47 16.25
N THR A 149 -11.62 10.71 16.86
CA THR A 149 -11.73 10.89 18.32
C THR A 149 -11.82 9.54 19.03
N ASN A 150 -12.55 8.60 18.44
CA ASN A 150 -12.67 7.23 18.94
C ASN A 150 -12.19 6.26 17.85
N PRO A 151 -10.90 5.88 17.83
CA PRO A 151 -10.40 4.93 16.85
C PRO A 151 -11.13 3.60 16.99
N ILE A 152 -11.49 3.00 15.86
CA ILE A 152 -11.98 1.62 15.85
C ILE A 152 -10.81 0.74 16.27
N SER A 153 -11.01 -0.18 17.21
CA SER A 153 -9.95 -1.10 17.58
C SER A 153 -9.54 -1.90 16.33
N VAL A 154 -8.23 -2.13 16.14
CA VAL A 154 -7.69 -2.95 15.03
C VAL A 154 -8.49 -4.22 14.85
N PRO A 155 -8.82 -4.95 15.93
CA PRO A 155 -9.54 -6.16 15.69
C PRO A 155 -11.00 -5.78 15.26
N GLN A 156 -11.73 -4.85 15.90
CA GLN A 156 -13.12 -4.55 15.53
C GLN A 156 -13.25 -4.12 14.05
N GLN A 157 -12.23 -3.47 13.52
CA GLN A 157 -12.13 -3.13 12.10
C GLN A 157 -12.16 -4.36 11.19
N ASN A 158 -11.42 -5.43 11.53
CA ASN A 158 -11.38 -6.67 10.75
C ASN A 158 -12.76 -7.35 10.72
N TYR A 159 -13.44 -7.39 11.86
CA TYR A 159 -14.80 -7.91 11.96
C TYR A 159 -15.77 -7.13 11.07
N LEU A 160 -15.73 -5.80 11.14
CA LEU A 160 -16.58 -4.93 10.31
C LEU A 160 -16.28 -5.08 8.82
N MET A 161 -15.00 -5.22 8.44
CA MET A 161 -14.59 -5.45 7.06
C MET A 161 -15.14 -6.77 6.52
N PHE A 162 -15.09 -7.83 7.32
CA PHE A 162 -15.64 -9.14 6.95
C PHE A 162 -17.17 -9.09 6.80
N GLN A 163 -17.88 -8.47 7.73
CA GLN A 163 -19.34 -8.28 7.63
C GLN A 163 -19.71 -7.47 6.38
N ALA A 164 -18.98 -6.39 6.11
CA ALA A 164 -19.18 -5.58 4.91
C ALA A 164 -18.92 -6.39 3.62
N MET A 165 -17.87 -7.23 3.60
CA MET A 165 -17.59 -8.13 2.49
C MET A 165 -18.76 -9.09 2.24
N GLN A 166 -19.28 -9.75 3.28
CA GLN A 166 -20.42 -10.66 3.12
C GLN A 166 -21.65 -9.96 2.54
N MET A 167 -21.97 -8.76 3.02
CA MET A 167 -23.10 -7.99 2.48
C MET A 167 -22.89 -7.63 1.01
N VAL A 168 -21.68 -7.26 0.61
CA VAL A 168 -21.35 -6.95 -0.78
C VAL A 168 -21.43 -8.21 -1.65
N ALA A 169 -20.90 -9.34 -1.18
CA ALA A 169 -20.98 -10.62 -1.88
C ALA A 169 -22.44 -11.06 -2.10
N LEU A 170 -23.29 -10.96 -1.06
CA LEU A 170 -24.73 -11.27 -1.17
C LEU A 170 -25.46 -10.36 -2.15
N ARG A 171 -25.09 -9.07 -2.22
CA ARG A 171 -25.69 -8.12 -3.17
C ARG A 171 -25.24 -8.40 -4.60
N LEU A 172 -23.96 -8.66 -4.82
CA LEU A 172 -23.39 -8.90 -6.15
C LEU A 172 -23.74 -10.30 -6.70
N ALA A 173 -24.06 -11.26 -5.83
CA ALA A 173 -24.60 -12.56 -6.25
C ALA A 173 -25.97 -12.45 -6.94
N ARG A 174 -26.71 -11.37 -6.67
CA ARG A 174 -28.01 -11.06 -7.30
C ARG A 174 -27.91 -10.06 -8.45
N ALA A 175 -26.71 -9.56 -8.74
CA ALA A 175 -26.49 -8.67 -9.87
C ALA A 175 -26.52 -9.45 -11.19
N ASP A 176 -26.75 -8.76 -12.30
CA ASP A 176 -26.66 -9.33 -13.64
C ASP A 176 -25.48 -8.69 -14.40
N PRO A 177 -24.42 -9.45 -14.76
CA PRO A 177 -24.16 -10.86 -14.44
C PRO A 177 -23.77 -11.10 -12.96
N PRO A 178 -24.07 -12.29 -12.40
CA PRO A 178 -23.82 -12.57 -10.99
C PRO A 178 -22.33 -12.71 -10.70
N LEU A 179 -21.89 -12.19 -9.56
CA LEU A 179 -20.54 -12.39 -9.04
C LEU A 179 -20.61 -13.32 -7.83
N ARG A 180 -19.80 -14.39 -7.88
CA ARG A 180 -19.72 -15.36 -6.77
C ARG A 180 -18.97 -14.75 -5.59
N ARG A 181 -19.14 -15.34 -4.40
CA ARG A 181 -18.53 -14.83 -3.16
C ARG A 181 -17.01 -14.82 -3.23
N GLU A 182 -16.43 -15.85 -3.83
CA GLU A 182 -14.98 -16.08 -3.89
C GLU A 182 -14.29 -15.04 -4.77
N VAL A 183 -14.98 -14.58 -5.82
CA VAL A 183 -14.56 -13.48 -6.70
C VAL A 183 -14.51 -12.18 -5.90
N VAL A 184 -15.54 -11.90 -5.10
CA VAL A 184 -15.62 -10.69 -4.27
C VAL A 184 -14.55 -10.73 -3.17
N GLU A 185 -14.32 -11.88 -2.55
CA GLU A 185 -13.29 -12.09 -1.52
C GLU A 185 -11.87 -11.84 -2.08
N TYR A 186 -11.58 -12.36 -3.27
CA TYR A 186 -10.30 -12.15 -3.95
C TYR A 186 -10.08 -10.68 -4.36
N VAL A 187 -11.11 -10.01 -4.90
CA VAL A 187 -10.99 -8.58 -5.29
C VAL A 187 -10.89 -7.66 -4.06
N LEU A 188 -11.44 -8.07 -2.90
CA LEU A 188 -11.39 -7.30 -1.66
C LEU A 188 -10.15 -7.55 -0.80
N ASP A 189 -9.30 -8.54 -1.13
CA ASP A 189 -8.12 -8.92 -0.35
C ASP A 189 -8.44 -9.18 1.15
N VAL A 190 -9.52 -9.92 1.42
CA VAL A 190 -10.00 -10.14 2.80
C VAL A 190 -9.00 -10.93 3.65
N ASP A 191 -8.16 -11.74 3.02
CA ASP A 191 -7.09 -12.52 3.65
C ASP A 191 -5.88 -11.68 4.09
N TYR A 192 -5.92 -10.34 3.94
CA TYR A 192 -4.81 -9.44 4.32
C TYR A 192 -4.32 -9.66 5.76
N TYR A 193 -5.23 -9.98 6.66
CA TYR A 193 -4.96 -10.15 8.10
C TYR A 193 -4.51 -11.57 8.47
N MET A 194 -4.57 -12.53 7.56
CA MET A 194 -4.03 -13.86 7.81
C MET A 194 -2.51 -13.83 7.71
N PHE A 195 -1.84 -14.49 8.66
CA PHE A 195 -0.38 -14.59 8.64
C PHE A 195 0.10 -15.42 7.46
N SER A 196 1.08 -14.87 6.75
CA SER A 196 1.82 -15.51 5.66
C SER A 196 3.30 -15.20 5.84
N LEU A 197 4.12 -16.25 6.01
CA LEU A 197 5.57 -16.13 6.19
C LEU A 197 6.24 -15.40 5.02
N ARG A 198 5.73 -15.56 3.80
CA ARG A 198 6.21 -14.82 2.63
C ARG A 198 5.98 -13.32 2.78
N ARG A 199 4.77 -12.92 3.19
CA ARG A 199 4.40 -11.51 3.30
C ARG A 199 5.20 -10.83 4.41
N SER A 200 5.42 -11.51 5.54
CA SER A 200 6.28 -10.99 6.61
C SER A 200 7.74 -10.81 6.14
N LYS A 201 8.31 -11.80 5.44
CA LYS A 201 9.65 -11.72 4.80
C LYS A 201 9.74 -10.53 3.82
N ALA A 202 8.70 -10.33 3.00
CA ALA A 202 8.64 -9.22 2.04
C ALA A 202 8.53 -7.85 2.73
N ASN A 203 7.69 -7.72 3.75
CA ASN A 203 7.59 -6.48 4.55
C ASN A 203 8.89 -6.15 5.27
N VAL A 204 9.60 -7.14 5.82
CA VAL A 204 10.94 -6.94 6.40
C VAL A 204 11.93 -6.48 5.34
N CYS A 205 11.89 -7.06 4.13
CA CYS A 205 12.73 -6.63 3.02
C CYS A 205 12.52 -5.14 2.70
N ARG A 206 11.26 -4.72 2.60
CA ARG A 206 10.90 -3.31 2.35
C ARG A 206 11.53 -2.39 3.38
N ILE A 207 11.41 -2.72 4.67
CA ILE A 207 12.06 -1.98 5.75
C ILE A 207 13.58 -1.93 5.56
N THR A 208 14.22 -3.06 5.28
CA THR A 208 15.68 -3.08 5.06
C THR A 208 16.11 -2.22 3.87
N THR A 209 15.31 -2.15 2.79
CA THR A 209 15.62 -1.27 1.65
C THR A 209 15.50 0.21 2.02
N LEU A 210 14.55 0.59 2.87
CA LEU A 210 14.43 1.97 3.38
C LEU A 210 15.63 2.36 4.25
N PHE A 211 16.14 1.44 5.06
CA PHE A 211 17.34 1.68 5.87
C PHE A 211 18.65 1.61 5.08
N SER A 212 18.65 1.03 3.87
CA SER A 212 19.85 0.92 3.05
C SER A 212 20.43 2.30 2.67
N ASP A 213 19.58 3.29 2.43
CA ASP A 213 19.98 4.67 2.15
C ASP A 213 20.67 5.30 3.38
N VAL A 214 20.15 5.04 4.59
CA VAL A 214 20.74 5.52 5.86
C VAL A 214 22.10 4.86 6.11
N LEU A 215 22.21 3.56 5.86
CA LEU A 215 23.48 2.85 5.96
C LEU A 215 24.51 3.35 4.94
N ALA A 216 24.08 3.72 3.73
CA ALA A 216 24.94 4.31 2.72
C ALA A 216 25.46 5.70 3.15
N VAL A 217 24.61 6.53 3.79
CA VAL A 217 25.04 7.80 4.41
C VAL A 217 26.05 7.53 5.52
N GLY A 218 25.85 6.51 6.36
CA GLY A 218 26.80 6.11 7.40
C GLY A 218 28.17 5.70 6.83
N LYS A 219 28.18 4.92 5.74
CA LYS A 219 29.42 4.55 5.02
C LYS A 219 30.10 5.77 4.39
N TRP A 220 29.32 6.67 3.77
CA TRP A 220 29.83 7.92 3.22
C TRP A 220 30.44 8.82 4.31
N PHE A 221 29.84 8.86 5.49
CA PHE A 221 30.38 9.58 6.65
C PHE A 221 31.67 8.95 7.18
N ASP A 222 31.74 7.63 7.29
CA ASP A 222 32.98 6.91 7.64
C ASP A 222 34.10 7.17 6.60
N ASP A 223 33.76 7.22 5.31
CA ASP A 223 34.70 7.60 4.25
C ASP A 223 35.24 9.03 4.40
N ILE A 224 34.43 9.96 4.95
CA ILE A 224 34.86 11.32 5.27
C ILE A 224 35.80 11.32 6.48
N CYS A 225 35.47 10.60 7.54
CA CYS A 225 36.31 10.46 8.74
C CYS A 225 37.67 9.83 8.41
N ARG A 226 37.73 8.92 7.44
CA ARG A 226 38.96 8.27 6.98
C ARG A 226 39.71 9.05 5.89
N TRP A 227 39.26 10.26 5.53
CA TRP A 227 39.93 11.13 4.55
C TRP A 227 40.22 10.49 3.18
N LYS A 228 39.41 9.51 2.73
CA LYS A 228 39.65 8.81 1.45
C LYS A 228 39.66 9.74 0.23
N LYS A 229 38.90 10.84 0.28
CA LYS A 229 38.79 11.84 -0.79
C LYS A 229 39.01 13.25 -0.22
N PRO A 230 40.26 13.74 -0.14
CA PRO A 230 40.63 14.92 0.64
C PRO A 230 39.89 16.20 0.21
N LEU A 231 39.64 16.40 -1.08
CA LEU A 231 38.91 17.58 -1.57
C LEU A 231 37.44 17.61 -1.08
N LYS A 232 36.77 16.45 -1.07
CA LYS A 232 35.39 16.34 -0.61
C LYS A 232 35.31 16.49 0.91
N THR A 233 36.27 15.92 1.64
CA THR A 233 36.31 16.05 3.10
C THR A 233 36.56 17.49 3.50
N ILE A 234 37.52 18.20 2.90
CA ILE A 234 37.77 19.63 3.16
C ILE A 234 36.50 20.45 2.93
N LEU A 235 35.80 20.24 1.80
CA LEU A 235 34.54 20.94 1.52
C LEU A 235 33.48 20.69 2.60
N VAL A 236 33.31 19.43 3.02
CA VAL A 236 32.34 19.07 4.09
C VAL A 236 32.72 19.71 5.41
N HIS A 237 34.01 19.76 5.77
CA HIS A 237 34.46 20.40 7.02
C HIS A 237 34.23 21.91 6.98
N VAL A 238 34.47 22.60 5.85
CA VAL A 238 34.17 24.03 5.70
C VAL A 238 32.66 24.29 5.85
N VAL A 239 31.81 23.46 5.23
CA VAL A 239 30.35 23.55 5.39
C VAL A 239 29.94 23.29 6.83
N PHE A 240 30.52 22.27 7.49
CA PHE A 240 30.26 21.94 8.89
C PHE A 240 30.63 23.10 9.82
N VAL A 241 31.82 23.67 9.69
CA VAL A 241 32.24 24.84 10.48
C VAL A 241 31.29 26.01 10.25
N LYS A 242 30.90 26.28 9.00
CA LYS A 242 29.92 27.33 8.69
C LYS A 242 28.55 27.09 9.35
N LEU A 243 28.08 25.84 9.41
CA LEU A 243 26.83 25.48 10.07
C LEU A 243 26.91 25.58 11.59
N VAL A 244 28.04 25.20 12.19
CA VAL A 244 28.27 25.30 13.64
C VAL A 244 28.39 26.77 14.06
N CYS A 245 29.10 27.60 13.29
CA CYS A 245 29.23 29.02 13.57
C CYS A 245 27.94 29.81 13.33
N CYS A 246 27.07 29.33 12.43
CA CYS A 246 25.80 29.97 12.09
C CYS A 246 24.65 28.97 12.24
N PRO A 247 24.14 28.73 13.46
CA PRO A 247 23.03 27.80 13.69
C PRO A 247 21.75 28.21 12.95
N GLU A 248 21.62 29.50 12.60
CA GLU A 248 20.53 30.02 11.77
C GLU A 248 20.49 29.38 10.37
N LEU A 249 21.63 28.91 9.87
CA LEU A 249 21.76 28.32 8.54
C LEU A 249 21.42 26.81 8.50
N ILE A 250 21.26 26.16 9.65
CA ILE A 250 20.98 24.72 9.74
C ILE A 250 19.63 24.38 9.09
N LEU A 251 18.55 25.07 9.48
CA LEU A 251 17.22 24.78 8.91
C LEU A 251 17.14 25.09 7.41
N PRO A 252 17.60 26.27 6.91
CA PRO A 252 17.63 26.56 5.48
C PRO A 252 18.42 25.53 4.66
N THR A 253 19.58 25.09 5.15
CA THR A 253 20.40 24.10 4.43
C THR A 253 19.76 22.73 4.39
N VAL A 254 19.06 22.29 5.44
CA VAL A 254 18.28 21.04 5.41
C VAL A 254 17.19 21.11 4.34
N PHE A 255 16.39 22.18 4.30
CA PHE A 255 15.36 22.34 3.27
C PHE A 255 15.96 22.43 1.85
N LEU A 256 17.09 23.12 1.69
CA LEU A 256 17.79 23.19 0.41
C LEU A 256 18.31 21.80 -0.02
N CYS A 257 18.88 21.02 0.89
CA CYS A 257 19.25 19.62 0.62
C CYS A 257 18.04 18.79 0.16
N MET A 258 16.89 18.92 0.82
CA MET A 258 15.66 18.26 0.40
C MET A 258 15.24 18.65 -1.03
N THR A 259 15.31 19.94 -1.38
CA THR A 259 15.00 20.40 -2.75
C THR A 259 15.97 19.85 -3.78
N MET A 260 17.27 19.78 -3.46
CA MET A 260 18.30 19.27 -4.35
C MET A 260 18.17 17.76 -4.56
N ILE A 261 17.90 16.98 -3.50
CA ILE A 261 17.64 15.54 -3.59
C ILE A 261 16.40 15.29 -4.45
N GLY A 262 15.30 16.01 -4.18
CA GLY A 262 14.08 15.94 -4.98
C GLY A 262 14.35 16.28 -6.45
N ALA A 263 14.99 17.41 -6.74
CA ALA A 263 15.31 17.83 -8.10
C ALA A 263 16.25 16.85 -8.82
N TRP A 264 17.20 16.25 -8.11
CA TRP A 264 18.09 15.24 -8.67
C TRP A 264 17.34 13.96 -9.06
N ASN A 265 16.44 13.51 -8.18
CA ASN A 265 15.63 12.32 -8.41
C ASN A 265 14.63 12.48 -9.56
N TYR A 266 14.34 13.71 -10.01
CA TYR A 266 13.51 13.97 -11.20
C TYR A 266 14.07 13.28 -12.46
N ARG A 267 15.40 13.15 -12.53
CA ARG A 267 16.09 12.48 -13.66
C ARG A 267 15.77 10.98 -13.72
N GLN A 268 15.50 10.37 -12.56
CA GLN A 268 15.22 8.95 -12.41
C GLN A 268 13.72 8.67 -12.25
N ARG A 269 12.86 9.62 -12.62
CA ARG A 269 11.41 9.48 -12.40
C ARG A 269 10.84 8.28 -13.17
N PRO A 270 9.99 7.46 -12.55
CA PRO A 270 9.25 6.44 -13.27
C PRO A 270 8.29 7.12 -14.26
N ARG A 271 8.34 6.74 -15.54
CA ARG A 271 7.46 7.27 -16.59
C ARG A 271 6.20 6.45 -16.80
N GLU A 272 6.18 5.27 -16.18
CA GLU A 272 5.20 4.22 -16.34
C GLU A 272 4.58 3.93 -14.98
N PRO A 273 3.27 3.62 -14.90
CA PRO A 273 2.65 3.20 -13.66
C PRO A 273 3.36 1.94 -13.13
N PRO A 274 3.42 1.77 -11.80
CA PRO A 274 4.11 0.64 -11.21
C PRO A 274 3.42 -0.67 -11.61
N HIS A 275 4.23 -1.66 -11.99
CA HIS A 275 3.81 -3.04 -12.25
C HIS A 275 3.98 -3.87 -10.98
N ILE A 276 3.29 -5.01 -10.87
CA ILE A 276 3.48 -5.94 -9.75
C ILE A 276 4.93 -6.41 -9.71
N ASP A 277 5.58 -6.23 -8.57
CA ASP A 277 7.00 -6.52 -8.39
C ASP A 277 7.17 -7.89 -7.73
N ARG A 278 7.65 -8.86 -8.52
CA ARG A 278 7.87 -10.26 -8.11
C ARG A 278 8.96 -10.37 -7.05
N VAL A 279 10.01 -9.56 -7.20
CA VAL A 279 11.18 -9.50 -6.30
C VAL A 279 10.77 -8.90 -4.97
N LEU A 280 10.02 -7.80 -5.00
CA LEU A 280 9.48 -7.17 -3.80
C LEU A 280 8.52 -8.09 -3.05
N SER A 281 7.71 -8.85 -3.78
CA SER A 281 6.77 -9.84 -3.21
C SER A 281 7.45 -11.12 -2.72
N ARG A 282 8.77 -11.29 -2.96
CA ARG A 282 9.57 -12.51 -2.68
C ARG A 282 8.92 -13.81 -3.16
N ALA A 283 8.15 -13.73 -4.24
CA ALA A 283 7.36 -14.87 -4.70
C ALA A 283 8.21 -15.93 -5.43
N GLU A 284 9.40 -15.56 -5.91
CA GLU A 284 10.36 -16.49 -6.55
C GLU A 284 11.09 -17.42 -5.58
N LEU A 285 11.14 -17.06 -4.28
CA LEU A 285 11.85 -17.83 -3.24
C LEU A 285 10.92 -18.77 -2.43
N ALA A 286 9.64 -18.86 -2.79
CA ALA A 286 8.73 -19.80 -2.16
C ALA A 286 9.10 -21.23 -2.61
N HIS A 287 9.81 -21.96 -1.76
CA HIS A 287 10.14 -23.37 -2.01
C HIS A 287 8.89 -24.26 -1.80
N PRO A 288 8.72 -25.35 -2.56
CA PRO A 288 7.59 -26.27 -2.41
C PRO A 288 7.48 -26.93 -1.01
N ALA A 289 8.56 -26.92 -0.22
CA ALA A 289 8.56 -27.42 1.15
C ALA A 289 7.88 -26.47 2.17
N ASP A 290 7.89 -25.15 1.92
CA ASP A 290 7.15 -24.18 2.75
C ASP A 290 5.63 -24.34 2.53
N GLU A 291 5.20 -24.85 1.37
CA GLU A 291 3.78 -25.05 1.01
C GLU A 291 3.17 -26.36 1.53
N LEU A 292 3.96 -27.39 1.87
CA LEU A 292 3.44 -28.56 2.61
C LEU A 292 2.86 -28.14 3.98
N SER A 293 3.36 -27.05 4.57
CA SER A 293 2.79 -26.45 5.78
C SER A 293 1.50 -25.65 5.51
N GLU A 294 1.30 -25.14 4.29
CA GLU A 294 0.03 -24.54 3.86
C GLU A 294 -1.00 -25.60 3.44
N GLU A 295 -0.60 -26.74 2.87
CA GLU A 295 -1.52 -27.85 2.57
C GLU A 295 -2.00 -28.57 3.84
N LEU A 296 -1.12 -28.82 4.81
CA LEU A 296 -1.53 -29.40 6.10
C LEU A 296 -2.46 -28.47 6.89
N GLY A 297 -2.33 -27.15 6.71
CA GLY A 297 -3.20 -26.14 7.31
C GLY A 297 -4.50 -25.83 6.55
N THR A 298 -4.72 -26.44 5.36
CA THR A 298 -5.88 -26.12 4.51
C THR A 298 -6.76 -27.32 4.13
N LEU A 299 -6.53 -28.49 4.73
CA LEU A 299 -7.56 -29.54 4.84
C LEU A 299 -8.72 -28.99 5.68
N GLN A 300 -9.79 -28.65 4.98
CA GLN A 300 -10.91 -27.78 5.37
C GLN A 300 -11.52 -28.05 6.77
N PRO A 301 -12.01 -26.98 7.44
CA PRO A 301 -13.32 -27.06 8.08
C PRO A 301 -14.29 -26.00 7.51
N PRO A 302 -15.61 -26.25 7.60
CA PRO A 302 -16.65 -25.39 7.05
C PRO A 302 -16.75 -24.06 7.80
N HIS A 303 -17.34 -23.08 7.12
CA HIS A 303 -17.84 -21.81 7.64
C HIS A 303 -18.33 -21.90 9.10
N ILE A 304 -17.56 -21.29 10.01
CA ILE A 304 -17.94 -20.82 11.36
C ILE A 304 -16.83 -19.88 11.89
N ASN A 305 -15.55 -20.01 11.48
CA ASN A 305 -14.35 -19.48 12.17
C ASN A 305 -14.05 -17.96 12.19
N ALA A 306 -14.94 -17.10 11.67
CA ALA A 306 -15.02 -15.74 12.22
C ALA A 306 -15.59 -15.75 13.66
N VAL A 307 -16.14 -16.89 14.09
CA VAL A 307 -16.60 -17.12 15.44
C VAL A 307 -15.45 -16.95 16.41
N LEU A 308 -14.24 -17.51 16.21
CA LEU A 308 -13.04 -17.38 17.08
C LEU A 308 -12.36 -15.99 17.06
N TRP A 309 -13.17 -14.95 17.18
CA TRP A 309 -12.72 -13.65 17.60
C TRP A 309 -12.50 -13.58 19.13
N TRP A 310 -12.76 -14.69 19.87
CA TRP A 310 -13.18 -14.72 21.28
C TRP A 310 -12.29 -15.42 22.32
N TYR A 311 -10.99 -15.61 22.11
CA TYR A 311 -10.11 -15.62 23.29
C TYR A 311 -9.17 -14.41 23.28
N THR A 312 -9.69 -13.26 22.84
CA THR A 312 -9.21 -11.97 23.31
C THR A 312 -9.22 -11.95 24.85
N ASP A 313 -8.05 -11.74 25.46
CA ASP A 313 -7.85 -11.15 26.80
C ASP A 313 -8.29 -11.91 28.07
N LEU A 314 -8.44 -13.23 28.04
CA LEU A 314 -8.45 -13.98 29.30
C LEU A 314 -7.17 -14.81 29.35
N ALA A 315 -6.26 -14.42 30.24
CA ALA A 315 -5.14 -15.20 30.72
C ALA A 315 -5.48 -16.70 30.61
N TYR A 316 -4.91 -17.35 29.60
CA TYR A 316 -5.11 -18.78 29.41
C TYR A 316 -4.50 -19.43 30.67
N PRO A 317 -5.22 -20.28 31.42
CA PRO A 317 -4.66 -20.97 32.59
C PRO A 317 -3.49 -21.91 32.25
N GLY A 318 -3.06 -21.95 30.98
CA GLY A 318 -1.94 -22.74 30.46
C GLY A 318 -0.70 -21.95 30.06
N GLU A 319 -0.59 -20.62 30.30
CA GLU A 319 0.67 -19.87 30.04
C GLU A 319 1.85 -20.42 30.87
N LEU A 320 1.64 -20.76 32.14
CA LEU A 320 2.68 -21.46 32.92
C LEU A 320 2.98 -22.85 32.33
N ASP A 321 1.97 -23.56 31.82
CA ASP A 321 2.14 -24.88 31.22
C ASP A 321 2.85 -24.84 29.85
N GLU A 322 3.03 -23.65 29.27
CA GLU A 322 3.93 -23.40 28.13
C GLU A 322 5.38 -23.22 28.58
N GLU A 323 5.62 -22.52 29.70
CA GLU A 323 6.96 -22.36 30.28
C GLU A 323 7.60 -23.69 30.70
N PHE A 324 6.77 -24.66 31.11
CA PHE A 324 7.23 -26.00 31.51
C PHE A 324 7.28 -27.02 30.36
N ASP A 325 6.92 -26.65 29.12
CA ASP A 325 7.01 -27.56 27.98
C ASP A 325 8.44 -27.60 27.43
N THR A 326 8.95 -28.81 27.17
CA THR A 326 10.31 -29.00 26.66
C THR A 326 10.32 -28.97 25.13
N PHE A 327 11.46 -28.66 24.50
CA PHE A 327 11.65 -28.90 23.07
C PHE A 327 12.34 -30.27 22.86
N PRO A 328 11.72 -31.25 22.17
CA PRO A 328 10.41 -31.26 21.51
C PRO A 328 9.20 -31.41 22.47
N THR A 329 8.03 -30.92 22.04
CA THR A 329 6.82 -30.79 22.90
C THR A 329 6.33 -32.13 23.46
N SER A 330 5.93 -32.09 24.72
CA SER A 330 5.35 -33.23 25.47
C SER A 330 3.82 -33.29 25.40
N LYS A 331 3.19 -32.29 24.76
CA LYS A 331 1.73 -32.07 24.75
C LYS A 331 1.05 -32.81 23.59
N PRO A 332 -0.26 -33.14 23.71
CA PRO A 332 -1.01 -33.78 22.63
C PRO A 332 -1.20 -32.86 21.42
N ALA A 333 -1.35 -33.46 20.23
CA ALA A 333 -1.40 -32.75 18.94
C ALA A 333 -2.51 -31.68 18.87
N ASP A 334 -3.67 -31.92 19.46
CA ASP A 334 -4.79 -30.98 19.46
C ASP A 334 -4.45 -29.67 20.20
N VAL A 335 -3.70 -29.75 21.30
CA VAL A 335 -3.24 -28.58 22.08
C VAL A 335 -2.18 -27.81 21.28
N VAL A 336 -1.28 -28.52 20.59
CA VAL A 336 -0.26 -27.92 19.73
C VAL A 336 -0.91 -27.18 18.55
N GLN A 337 -1.98 -27.73 17.96
CA GLN A 337 -2.72 -27.10 16.87
C GLN A 337 -3.35 -25.78 17.31
N VAL A 338 -3.99 -25.76 18.48
CA VAL A 338 -4.57 -24.52 19.05
C VAL A 338 -3.49 -23.47 19.33
N ARG A 339 -2.37 -23.86 19.94
CA ARG A 339 -1.22 -22.95 20.20
C ARG A 339 -0.62 -22.40 18.91
N TYR A 340 -0.50 -23.23 17.88
CA TYR A 340 -0.01 -22.81 16.56
C TYR A 340 -0.95 -21.79 15.91
N ASP A 341 -2.27 -22.02 15.95
CA ASP A 341 -3.26 -21.09 15.41
C ASP A 341 -3.26 -19.75 16.16
N GLN A 342 -3.06 -19.77 17.48
CA GLN A 342 -2.87 -18.56 18.30
C GLN A 342 -1.61 -17.78 17.88
N LEU A 343 -0.47 -18.46 17.77
CA LEU A 343 0.78 -17.85 17.33
C LEU A 343 0.65 -17.28 15.91
N ARG A 344 -0.10 -17.95 15.03
CA ARG A 344 -0.43 -17.46 13.69
C ARG A 344 -1.25 -16.17 13.73
N GLY A 345 -2.17 -16.02 14.68
CA GLY A 345 -2.90 -14.77 14.92
C GLY A 345 -2.02 -13.61 15.39
N ILE A 346 -1.14 -13.86 16.36
CA ILE A 346 -0.17 -12.86 16.87
C ILE A 346 0.80 -12.46 15.75
N ALA A 347 1.34 -13.44 15.03
CA ALA A 347 2.24 -13.22 13.92
C ALA A 347 1.55 -12.43 12.79
N GLY A 348 0.24 -12.62 12.57
CA GLY A 348 -0.57 -11.79 11.67
C GLY A 348 -0.59 -10.33 12.11
N THR A 349 -0.76 -10.07 13.41
CA THR A 349 -0.72 -8.71 13.98
C THR A 349 0.66 -8.07 13.81
N VAL A 350 1.73 -8.78 14.14
CA VAL A 350 3.11 -8.32 13.91
C VAL A 350 3.36 -8.04 12.43
N GLN A 351 2.91 -8.93 11.53
CA GLN A 351 3.01 -8.73 10.09
C GLN A 351 2.32 -7.45 9.62
N THR A 352 1.15 -7.10 10.19
CA THR A 352 0.46 -5.84 9.87
C THR A 352 1.21 -4.63 10.38
N VAL A 353 1.76 -4.66 11.61
CA VAL A 353 2.55 -3.55 12.16
C VAL A 353 3.84 -3.31 11.37
N VAL A 354 4.54 -4.38 11.00
CA VAL A 354 5.73 -4.32 10.15
C VAL A 354 5.36 -3.79 8.75
N GLY A 355 4.23 -4.22 8.19
CA GLY A 355 3.71 -3.69 6.93
C GLY A 355 3.39 -2.20 7.01
N ASP A 356 2.75 -1.75 8.08
CA ASP A 356 2.42 -0.34 8.31
C ASP A 356 3.67 0.52 8.48
N LEU A 357 4.69 0.02 9.19
CA LEU A 357 5.98 0.70 9.33
C LEU A 357 6.69 0.84 7.97
N ALA A 358 6.69 -0.22 7.16
CA ALA A 358 7.21 -0.19 5.80
C ALA A 358 6.46 0.85 4.95
N ALA A 359 5.12 0.82 4.99
CA ALA A 359 4.28 1.75 4.26
C ALA A 359 4.50 3.20 4.68
N GLN A 360 4.72 3.47 5.98
CA GLN A 360 5.08 4.79 6.46
C GLN A 360 6.42 5.25 5.85
N GLY A 361 7.48 4.46 5.95
CA GLY A 361 8.77 4.85 5.37
C GLY A 361 8.73 5.06 3.85
N GLU A 362 7.98 4.23 3.12
CA GLU A 362 7.79 4.37 1.68
C GLU A 362 7.01 5.64 1.30
N ARG A 363 6.00 6.02 2.10
CA ARG A 363 5.29 7.30 1.89
C ARG A 363 6.23 8.48 2.03
N LEU A 364 7.15 8.44 2.99
CA LEU A 364 8.17 9.48 3.14
C LEU A 364 9.13 9.49 1.94
N GLN A 365 9.58 8.32 1.49
CA GLN A 365 10.42 8.19 0.28
C GLN A 365 9.68 8.67 -0.97
N SER A 366 8.35 8.50 -1.03
CA SER A 366 7.51 8.90 -2.18
C SER A 366 7.53 10.40 -2.45
N LEU A 367 7.80 11.23 -1.43
CA LEU A 367 7.94 12.68 -1.59
C LEU A 367 9.16 13.07 -2.44
N PHE A 368 10.18 12.22 -2.47
CA PHE A 368 11.43 12.45 -3.19
C PHE A 368 11.57 11.62 -4.46
N SER A 369 10.78 10.57 -4.66
CA SER A 369 10.94 9.62 -5.76
C SER A 369 10.08 9.93 -7.01
N TRP A 370 9.38 11.07 -7.04
CA TRP A 370 8.52 11.49 -8.15
C TRP A 370 7.42 10.49 -8.54
N GLN A 371 7.02 9.61 -7.62
CA GLN A 371 5.94 8.64 -7.87
C GLN A 371 4.57 9.31 -8.05
N ASP A 372 4.32 10.38 -7.30
CA ASP A 372 3.13 11.22 -7.49
C ASP A 372 3.57 12.49 -8.25
N PRO A 373 3.17 12.65 -9.53
CA PRO A 373 3.60 13.77 -10.38
C PRO A 373 3.05 15.13 -9.94
N ARG A 374 2.16 15.17 -8.94
CA ARG A 374 1.51 16.40 -8.47
C ARG A 374 2.05 16.83 -7.11
N VAL A 375 2.22 15.85 -6.21
CA VAL A 375 2.62 16.12 -4.84
C VAL A 375 4.11 16.41 -4.73
N THR A 376 4.95 15.65 -5.43
CA THR A 376 6.40 15.82 -5.39
C THR A 376 6.88 17.20 -5.87
N PRO A 377 6.41 17.78 -7.02
CA PRO A 377 6.80 19.14 -7.38
C PRO A 377 6.26 20.19 -6.39
N ALA A 378 5.03 20.03 -5.89
CA ALA A 378 4.47 20.94 -4.90
C ALA A 378 5.29 20.93 -3.60
N PHE A 379 5.76 19.76 -3.17
CA PHE A 379 6.63 19.61 -2.00
C PHE A 379 8.03 20.22 -2.23
N ILE A 380 8.62 20.05 -3.42
CA ILE A 380 9.92 20.65 -3.77
C ILE A 380 9.82 22.19 -3.82
N VAL A 381 8.75 22.74 -4.41
CA VAL A 381 8.52 24.20 -4.41
C VAL A 381 8.29 24.70 -2.99
N LEU A 382 7.48 24.01 -2.19
CA LEU A 382 7.22 24.38 -0.80
C LEU A 382 8.51 24.35 0.04
N SER A 383 9.33 23.32 -0.11
CA SER A 383 10.62 23.23 0.59
C SER A 383 11.61 24.31 0.15
N LEU A 384 11.62 24.70 -1.12
CA LEU A 384 12.43 25.82 -1.61
C LEU A 384 11.96 27.15 -1.02
N VAL A 385 10.65 27.41 -1.04
CA VAL A 385 10.07 28.62 -0.43
C VAL A 385 10.37 28.67 1.07
N MET A 386 10.23 27.55 1.78
CA MET A 386 10.57 27.46 3.20
C MET A 386 12.06 27.70 3.45
N ALA A 387 12.96 27.20 2.59
CA ALA A 387 14.39 27.48 2.68
C ALA A 387 14.68 28.98 2.56
N VAL A 388 14.04 29.67 1.60
CA VAL A 388 14.19 31.13 1.41
C VAL A 388 13.64 31.90 2.61
N ILE A 389 12.43 31.55 3.09
CA ILE A 389 11.84 32.21 4.26
C ILE A 389 12.76 32.06 5.47
N LEU A 390 13.19 30.83 5.77
CA LEU A 390 14.06 30.55 6.93
C LEU A 390 15.45 31.20 6.80
N TYR A 391 15.92 31.44 5.57
CA TYR A 391 17.16 32.17 5.33
C TYR A 391 17.02 33.67 5.59
N LEU A 392 15.85 34.26 5.27
CA LEU A 392 15.58 35.69 5.48
C LEU A 392 15.14 36.01 6.91
N THR A 393 14.52 35.06 7.60
CA THR A 393 14.04 35.26 8.98
C THR A 393 15.15 34.92 9.99
N PRO A 394 15.45 35.81 10.94
CA PRO A 394 16.41 35.50 11.99
C PRO A 394 15.90 34.35 12.87
N PHE A 395 16.81 33.51 13.38
CA PHE A 395 16.45 32.29 14.12
C PHE A 395 15.58 32.57 15.35
N ARG A 396 15.76 33.73 15.98
CA ARG A 396 14.97 34.20 17.12
C ARG A 396 13.47 34.29 16.82
N VAL A 397 13.11 34.72 15.61
CA VAL A 397 11.70 34.81 15.20
C VAL A 397 11.13 33.41 14.98
N VAL A 398 11.91 32.51 14.38
CA VAL A 398 11.50 31.11 14.17
C VAL A 398 11.25 30.41 15.50
N THR A 399 12.17 30.53 16.47
CA THR A 399 11.99 29.93 17.80
C THR A 399 10.85 30.56 18.58
N MET A 400 10.65 31.88 18.47
CA MET A 400 9.52 32.57 19.09
C MET A 400 8.18 32.12 18.50
N VAL A 401 8.04 32.07 17.18
CA VAL A 401 6.81 31.60 16.50
C VAL A 401 6.55 30.12 16.81
N THR A 402 7.59 29.29 16.82
CA THR A 402 7.49 27.86 17.15
C THR A 402 7.07 27.68 18.61
N GLY A 403 7.70 28.40 19.54
CA GLY A 403 7.34 28.41 20.95
C GLY A 403 5.89 28.87 21.16
N LEU A 404 5.48 29.95 20.50
CA LEU A 404 4.10 30.43 20.53
C LEU A 404 3.15 29.35 19.98
N TYR A 405 3.46 28.68 18.87
CA TYR A 405 2.67 27.58 18.31
C TYR A 405 2.50 26.39 19.28
N PHE A 406 3.53 26.05 20.06
CA PHE A 406 3.44 25.04 21.12
C PHE A 406 2.66 25.51 22.35
N LEU A 407 2.57 26.82 22.57
CA LEU A 407 1.74 27.42 23.62
C LEU A 407 0.31 27.73 23.15
N LEU A 408 0.05 27.73 21.84
CA LEU A 408 -1.27 27.93 21.27
C LEU A 408 -2.23 26.84 21.76
N PRO A 409 -3.53 27.19 21.98
CA PRO A 409 -4.46 26.23 22.54
C PRO A 409 -4.63 25.01 21.62
N PRO A 410 -4.98 23.84 22.19
CA PRO A 410 -4.89 22.55 21.52
C PRO A 410 -5.77 22.42 20.26
N TRP A 411 -6.89 23.15 20.21
CA TRP A 411 -7.78 23.22 19.03
C TRP A 411 -7.12 23.74 17.74
N PHE A 412 -6.13 24.64 17.84
CA PHE A 412 -5.42 25.16 16.65
C PHE A 412 -4.40 24.13 16.16
N ARG A 413 -3.65 23.54 17.10
CA ARG A 413 -2.63 22.51 16.84
C ARG A 413 -3.22 21.22 16.27
N SER A 414 -4.38 20.79 16.78
CA SER A 414 -5.03 19.57 16.31
C SER A 414 -5.44 19.69 14.84
N ARG A 415 -5.83 20.88 14.37
CA ARG A 415 -6.23 21.12 12.98
C ARG A 415 -5.06 21.01 12.00
N THR A 416 -3.91 21.62 12.30
CA THR A 416 -2.69 21.54 11.46
C THR A 416 -2.10 20.14 11.45
N ASN A 417 -2.01 19.48 12.62
CA ASN A 417 -1.51 18.11 12.71
C ASN A 417 -2.42 17.14 11.91
N GLN A 418 -3.74 17.32 11.98
CA GLN A 418 -4.67 16.53 11.17
C GLN A 418 -4.45 16.72 9.67
N LEU A 419 -4.18 17.94 9.19
CA LEU A 419 -3.92 18.18 7.76
C LEU A 419 -2.67 17.42 7.28
N LEU A 420 -1.58 17.47 8.05
CA LEU A 420 -0.33 16.78 7.72
C LEU A 420 -0.48 15.25 7.77
N ILE A 421 -1.15 14.73 8.80
CA ILE A 421 -1.44 13.29 8.92
C ILE A 421 -2.33 12.82 7.76
N ASN A 422 -3.35 13.59 7.39
CA ASN A 422 -4.23 13.27 6.27
C ASN A 422 -3.49 13.27 4.94
N PHE A 423 -2.62 14.26 4.72
CA PHE A 423 -1.78 14.35 3.54
C PHE A 423 -0.86 13.13 3.45
N TYR A 424 -0.15 12.84 4.55
CA TYR A 424 0.81 11.75 4.61
C TYR A 424 0.16 10.38 4.38
N THR A 425 -1.01 10.12 4.96
CA THR A 425 -1.73 8.86 4.81
C THR A 425 -2.25 8.60 3.39
N ARG A 426 -2.33 9.64 2.55
CA ARG A 426 -2.78 9.55 1.15
C ARG A 426 -1.64 9.37 0.14
N LEU A 427 -0.39 9.53 0.58
CA LEU A 427 0.79 9.29 -0.26
C LEU A 427 0.87 7.81 -0.69
N PRO A 428 1.42 7.53 -1.88
CA PRO A 428 1.56 6.18 -2.38
C PRO A 428 2.52 5.35 -1.49
N CYS A 429 2.19 4.07 -1.32
CA CYS A 429 3.05 3.04 -0.75
C CYS A 429 3.11 1.85 -1.72
N LYS A 430 4.13 1.01 -1.61
CA LYS A 430 4.34 -0.13 -2.51
C LYS A 430 3.45 -1.34 -2.18
N ASP A 431 2.55 -1.23 -1.19
CA ASP A 431 1.62 -2.32 -0.84
C ASP A 431 0.75 -2.77 -2.01
N ASP A 432 0.39 -1.85 -2.93
CA ASP A 432 -0.43 -2.18 -4.10
C ASP A 432 0.32 -2.98 -5.16
N VAL A 433 1.64 -2.98 -5.07
CA VAL A 433 2.57 -3.64 -6.00
C VAL A 433 2.93 -5.05 -5.50
N MET A 434 2.50 -5.39 -4.28
CA MET A 434 2.67 -6.71 -3.69
C MET A 434 1.50 -7.64 -4.03
N LEU A 435 1.79 -8.94 -4.12
CA LEU A 435 0.80 -10.00 -4.35
C LEU A 435 -0.09 -10.29 -3.14
#